data_AF-A0A845X5L6-F1
#
_entry.id   AF-A0A845X5L6-F1
#
_cell.length_a   1.000
_cell.length_b   1.000
_cell.length_c   1.000
_cell.angle_alpha   90.00
_cell.angle_beta   90.00
_cell.angle_gamma   90.00
#
_symmetry.space_group_name_H-M   'P 1'
#
loop_
_entity.id
_entity.type
_entity.pdbx_description
1 polymer ?
#
loop_
_entity_poly.entity_id
_entity_poly.type
_entity_poly.pdbx_seq_one_letter_code
_entity_poly.pdbx_strand_id
1 'polypeptide(L)'
;MNHFAVLMQFLRDRPQFFADVQQEKYLNQTALSLLVCSSGFFALYGMILGSFSGGIQILVSAIKLPALYLLTLAICLPALFFFEVVAGSKRSFLQYLVLLLGAMGVIGVMLLGFAPVTLFFRLSLSDYVFFQLLNIFILGLASVIGVQVFYRGMVAITAEDGQVQQRRQRAMQMWLILYGFVGSQLGWTLRPFFGNPNQDFELFRDLESNFFLHVLRLLGQLFHY
;
A
#
# COMPACT_ATOMS: atom_id res chain seq x y z
N MET A 1 -12.96 -18.94 -9.78
CA MET A 1 -12.34 -19.10 -8.44
C MET A 1 -12.82 -17.96 -7.55
N ASN A 2 -13.13 -18.20 -6.29
CA ASN A 2 -13.51 -17.12 -5.37
C ASN A 2 -12.24 -16.41 -4.87
N HIS A 3 -11.81 -15.36 -5.56
CA HIS A 3 -10.61 -14.58 -5.20
C HIS A 3 -10.68 -14.04 -3.76
N PHE A 4 -11.88 -13.62 -3.34
CA PHE A 4 -12.13 -13.16 -1.98
C PHE A 4 -11.92 -14.25 -0.92
N ALA A 5 -12.23 -15.51 -1.24
CA ALA A 5 -12.03 -16.63 -0.31
C ALA A 5 -10.53 -16.87 -0.05
N VAL A 6 -9.68 -16.74 -1.07
CA VAL A 6 -8.22 -16.86 -0.93
C VAL A 6 -7.67 -15.78 -0.01
N LEU A 7 -8.12 -14.53 -0.19
CA LEU A 7 -7.72 -13.43 0.70
C LEU A 7 -8.20 -13.67 2.13
N MET A 8 -9.46 -14.07 2.32
CA MET A 8 -10.01 -14.35 3.64
C MET A 8 -9.30 -15.51 4.35
N GLN A 9 -8.95 -16.55 3.61
CA GLN A 9 -8.15 -17.66 4.13
C GLN A 9 -6.77 -17.17 4.59
N PHE A 10 -6.09 -16.34 3.81
CA PHE A 10 -4.84 -15.72 4.22
C PHE A 10 -4.98 -14.86 5.49
N LEU A 11 -6.03 -14.04 5.58
CA LEU A 11 -6.25 -13.20 6.77
C LEU A 11 -6.50 -14.04 8.03
N ARG A 12 -7.14 -15.20 7.88
CA ARG A 12 -7.53 -16.10 8.97
C ARG A 12 -6.41 -17.05 9.39
N ASP A 13 -5.66 -17.59 8.43
CA ASP A 13 -4.58 -18.56 8.64
C ASP A 13 -3.29 -18.14 7.92
N ARG A 14 -2.61 -17.17 8.53
CA ARG A 14 -1.32 -16.66 8.03
C ARG A 14 -0.20 -17.72 8.08
N PRO A 15 -0.08 -18.56 9.13
CA PRO A 15 0.92 -19.62 9.15
C PRO A 15 0.79 -20.57 7.96
N GLN A 16 -0.43 -21.03 7.66
CA GLN A 16 -0.65 -21.91 6.51
C GLN A 16 -0.31 -21.19 5.19
N PHE A 17 -0.71 -19.94 5.04
CA PHE A 17 -0.36 -19.14 3.86
C PHE A 17 1.15 -19.04 3.65
N PHE A 18 1.94 -18.74 4.70
CA PHE A 18 3.39 -18.66 4.57
C PHE A 18 4.02 -20.03 4.23
N ALA A 19 3.47 -21.11 4.77
CA ALA A 19 3.90 -22.47 4.42
C ALA A 19 3.61 -22.79 2.94
N ASP A 20 2.43 -22.44 2.44
CA ASP A 20 2.05 -22.64 1.03
C ASP A 20 2.95 -21.81 0.09
N VAL A 21 3.30 -20.57 0.48
CA VAL A 21 4.26 -19.74 -0.26
C VAL A 21 5.65 -20.38 -0.26
N GLN A 22 6.11 -20.87 0.90
CA GLN A 22 7.41 -21.53 1.04
C GLN A 22 7.51 -22.80 0.18
N GLN A 23 6.40 -23.54 0.05
CA GLN A 23 6.28 -24.78 -0.75
C GLN A 23 5.90 -24.53 -2.21
N GLU A 24 5.81 -23.27 -2.64
CA GLU A 24 5.43 -22.85 -4.01
C GLU A 24 4.07 -23.39 -4.49
N LYS A 25 3.15 -23.63 -3.55
CA LYS A 25 1.81 -24.16 -3.86
C LYS A 25 0.91 -23.04 -4.41
N TYR A 26 0.41 -23.25 -5.63
CA TYR A 26 -0.60 -22.39 -6.28
C TYR A 26 -0.22 -20.90 -6.36
N LEU A 27 1.07 -20.54 -6.38
CA LEU A 27 1.54 -19.16 -6.28
C LEU A 27 0.89 -18.20 -7.30
N ASN A 28 0.75 -18.61 -8.56
CA ASN A 28 0.14 -17.77 -9.60
C ASN A 28 -1.33 -17.44 -9.28
N GLN A 29 -2.09 -18.43 -8.81
CA GLN A 29 -3.51 -18.25 -8.47
C GLN A 29 -3.67 -17.36 -7.24
N THR A 30 -2.78 -17.54 -6.25
CA THR A 30 -2.71 -16.72 -5.05
C THR A 30 -2.34 -15.27 -5.39
N ALA A 31 -1.31 -15.07 -6.22
CA ALA A 31 -0.89 -13.75 -6.69
C ALA A 31 -2.04 -13.03 -7.40
N LEU A 32 -2.69 -13.68 -8.35
CA LEU A 32 -3.81 -13.09 -9.09
C LEU A 32 -4.99 -12.76 -8.16
N SER A 33 -5.32 -13.65 -7.22
CA SER A 33 -6.41 -13.40 -6.27
C SER A 33 -6.13 -12.22 -5.35
N LEU A 34 -4.90 -12.13 -4.82
CA LEU A 34 -4.48 -11.02 -3.98
C LEU A 34 -4.42 -9.70 -4.76
N LEU A 35 -3.93 -9.72 -6.01
CA LEU A 35 -3.88 -8.56 -6.89
C LEU A 35 -5.28 -8.03 -7.20
N VAL A 36 -6.21 -8.91 -7.59
CA VAL A 36 -7.60 -8.52 -7.91
C VAL A 36 -8.30 -7.96 -6.68
N CYS A 37 -8.22 -8.63 -5.53
CA CYS A 37 -8.87 -8.16 -4.32
C CYS A 37 -8.28 -6.84 -3.79
N SER A 38 -6.94 -6.74 -3.71
CA SER A 38 -6.29 -5.52 -3.24
C SER A 38 -6.57 -4.34 -4.18
N SER A 39 -6.45 -4.53 -5.50
CA SER A 39 -6.80 -3.48 -6.47
C SER A 39 -8.24 -3.03 -6.32
N GLY A 40 -9.18 -3.97 -6.14
CA GLY A 40 -10.59 -3.65 -5.90
C GLY A 40 -10.78 -2.79 -4.65
N PHE A 41 -10.18 -3.17 -3.52
CA PHE A 41 -10.33 -2.41 -2.27
C PHE A 41 -9.67 -1.05 -2.30
N PHE A 42 -8.49 -0.94 -2.92
CA PHE A 42 -7.84 0.34 -3.15
C PHE A 42 -8.69 1.24 -4.07
N ALA A 43 -9.32 0.67 -5.10
CA ALA A 43 -10.20 1.43 -5.98
C ALA A 43 -11.45 1.94 -5.25
N LEU A 44 -12.09 1.08 -4.44
CA LEU A 44 -13.23 1.46 -3.61
C LEU A 44 -12.87 2.60 -2.65
N TYR A 45 -11.73 2.50 -1.97
CA TYR A 45 -11.26 3.56 -1.08
C TYR A 45 -10.89 4.84 -1.86
N GLY A 46 -10.27 4.70 -3.04
CA GLY A 46 -9.96 5.81 -3.93
C GLY A 46 -11.21 6.57 -4.38
N MET A 47 -12.34 5.90 -4.63
CA MET A 47 -13.61 6.57 -4.91
C MET A 47 -14.05 7.47 -3.74
N ILE A 48 -13.88 7.00 -2.50
CA ILE A 48 -14.21 7.77 -1.30
C ILE A 48 -13.32 9.01 -1.20
N LEU A 49 -12.03 8.90 -1.51
CA LEU A 49 -11.13 10.07 -1.55
C LEU A 49 -11.57 11.10 -2.60
N GLY A 50 -11.92 10.64 -3.80
CA GLY A 50 -12.36 11.50 -4.90
C GLY A 50 -13.76 12.09 -4.71
N SER A 51 -14.57 11.52 -3.79
CA SER A 51 -15.90 12.03 -3.47
C SER A 51 -15.89 13.42 -2.81
N PHE A 52 -14.72 13.91 -2.39
CA PHE A 52 -14.60 15.25 -1.82
C PHE A 52 -14.93 16.36 -2.83
N SER A 53 -14.34 16.32 -4.02
CA SER A 53 -14.67 17.25 -5.12
C SER A 53 -15.81 16.75 -6.02
N GLY A 54 -16.07 15.45 -6.02
CA GLY A 54 -17.09 14.83 -6.88
C GLY A 54 -16.67 14.71 -8.35
N GLY A 55 -17.65 14.35 -9.19
CA GLY A 55 -17.48 14.26 -10.65
C GLY A 55 -16.43 13.22 -11.08
N ILE A 56 -15.61 13.59 -12.07
CA ILE A 56 -14.60 12.71 -12.66
C ILE A 56 -13.44 12.38 -11.70
N GLN A 57 -13.24 13.20 -10.66
CA GLN A 57 -12.21 12.95 -9.64
C GLN A 57 -12.45 11.62 -8.90
N ILE A 58 -13.70 11.20 -8.74
CA ILE A 58 -14.06 9.90 -8.12
C ILE A 58 -13.41 8.76 -8.90
N LEU A 59 -13.59 8.74 -10.23
CA LEU A 59 -13.03 7.72 -11.11
C LEU A 59 -11.51 7.79 -11.17
N VAL A 60 -10.97 9.01 -11.28
CA VAL A 60 -9.53 9.24 -11.36
C VAL A 60 -8.83 8.76 -10.08
N SER A 61 -9.40 9.07 -8.92
CA SER A 61 -8.85 8.65 -7.62
C SER A 61 -8.98 7.14 -7.40
N ALA A 62 -10.07 6.54 -7.88
CA ALA A 62 -10.28 5.09 -7.87
C ALA A 62 -9.24 4.33 -8.71
N ILE A 63 -8.76 4.92 -9.80
CA ILE A 63 -7.71 4.31 -10.64
C ILE A 63 -6.31 4.62 -10.08
N LYS A 64 -6.10 5.85 -9.60
CA LYS A 64 -4.79 6.29 -9.10
C LYS A 64 -4.35 5.54 -7.85
N LEU A 65 -5.26 5.23 -6.91
CA LEU A 65 -4.87 4.55 -5.67
C LEU A 65 -4.32 3.13 -5.91
N PRO A 66 -4.96 2.28 -6.73
CA PRO A 66 -4.36 1.03 -7.19
C PRO A 66 -3.08 1.23 -7.99
N ALA A 67 -3.06 2.19 -8.91
CA ALA A 67 -1.88 2.47 -9.74
C ALA A 67 -0.67 2.85 -8.88
N LEU A 68 -0.86 3.63 -7.82
CA LEU A 68 0.20 4.02 -6.89
C LEU A 68 0.92 2.81 -6.31
N TYR A 69 0.19 1.87 -5.71
CA TYR A 69 0.84 0.72 -5.09
C TYR A 69 1.43 -0.23 -6.14
N LEU A 70 0.77 -0.44 -7.28
CA LEU A 70 1.25 -1.29 -8.37
C LEU A 70 2.54 -0.75 -8.99
N LEU A 71 2.62 0.56 -9.24
CA LEU A 71 3.83 1.22 -9.73
C LEU A 71 4.96 1.13 -8.69
N THR A 72 4.65 1.37 -7.41
CA THR A 72 5.64 1.24 -6.33
C THR A 72 6.18 -0.19 -6.25
N LEU A 73 5.31 -1.20 -6.37
CA LEU A 73 5.72 -2.61 -6.45
C LEU A 73 6.58 -2.87 -7.68
N ALA A 74 6.16 -2.43 -8.86
CA ALA A 74 6.91 -2.66 -10.10
C ALA A 74 8.33 -2.07 -10.05
N ILE A 75 8.49 -0.90 -9.43
CA ILE A 75 9.79 -0.23 -9.28
C ILE A 75 10.65 -0.90 -8.20
N CYS A 76 10.06 -1.24 -7.05
CA CYS A 76 10.84 -1.67 -5.88
C CYS A 76 11.04 -3.18 -5.79
N LEU A 77 10.17 -4.01 -6.38
CA LEU A 77 10.25 -5.47 -6.32
C LEU A 77 11.53 -6.02 -6.97
N PRO A 78 11.98 -5.55 -8.15
CA PRO A 78 13.25 -6.01 -8.72
C PRO A 78 14.43 -5.74 -7.78
N ALA A 79 14.46 -4.56 -7.14
CA ALA A 79 15.51 -4.21 -6.18
C ALA A 79 15.51 -5.16 -4.96
N LEU A 80 14.33 -5.51 -4.44
CA LEU A 80 14.21 -6.51 -3.37
C LEU A 80 14.79 -7.86 -3.80
N PHE A 81 14.38 -8.33 -4.99
CA PHE A 81 14.80 -9.63 -5.50
C PHE A 81 16.31 -9.71 -5.64
N PHE A 82 16.95 -8.72 -6.27
CA PHE A 82 18.40 -8.72 -6.41
C PHE A 82 19.14 -8.60 -5.08
N PHE A 83 18.66 -7.78 -4.14
CA PHE A 83 19.26 -7.71 -2.80
C PHE A 83 19.19 -9.05 -2.07
N GLU A 84 18.06 -9.75 -2.18
CA GLU A 84 17.89 -11.07 -1.57
C GLU A 84 18.75 -12.15 -2.25
N VAL A 85 18.85 -12.13 -3.58
CA VAL A 85 19.75 -13.05 -4.34
C VAL A 85 21.20 -12.82 -3.95
N VAL A 86 21.66 -11.58 -3.87
CA VAL A 86 23.03 -11.23 -3.42
C VAL A 86 23.25 -11.61 -1.95
N ALA A 87 22.21 -11.58 -1.13
CA ALA A 87 22.26 -12.04 0.25
C ALA A 87 22.17 -13.58 0.40
N GLY A 88 22.11 -14.33 -0.71
CA GLY A 88 22.13 -15.79 -0.73
C GLY A 88 20.76 -16.47 -0.69
N SER A 89 19.67 -15.73 -0.96
CA SER A 89 18.33 -16.31 -1.00
C SER A 89 18.14 -17.28 -2.16
N LYS A 90 17.50 -18.41 -1.88
CA LYS A 90 17.09 -19.43 -2.88
C LYS A 90 15.61 -19.30 -3.28
N ARG A 91 14.94 -18.21 -2.87
CA ARG A 91 13.51 -17.99 -3.09
C ARG A 91 13.22 -17.46 -4.48
N SER A 92 12.09 -17.88 -5.05
CA SER A 92 11.66 -17.45 -6.38
C SER A 92 11.09 -16.03 -6.35
N PHE A 93 11.20 -15.32 -7.48
CA PHE A 93 10.63 -13.98 -7.66
C PHE A 93 9.14 -13.92 -7.30
N LEU A 94 8.40 -14.98 -7.65
CA LEU A 94 6.97 -15.08 -7.43
C LEU A 94 6.61 -15.19 -5.93
N GLN A 95 7.45 -15.81 -5.11
CA GLN A 95 7.25 -15.82 -3.65
C GLN A 95 7.29 -14.41 -3.06
N TYR A 96 8.25 -13.59 -3.48
CA TYR A 96 8.34 -12.18 -3.06
C TYR A 96 7.14 -11.37 -3.53
N LEU A 97 6.71 -11.58 -4.78
CA LEU A 97 5.51 -10.93 -5.32
C LEU A 97 4.27 -11.30 -4.50
N VAL A 98 4.05 -12.59 -4.20
CA VAL A 98 2.90 -13.05 -3.40
C VAL A 98 2.92 -12.48 -1.99
N LEU A 99 4.09 -12.43 -1.33
CA LEU A 99 4.21 -11.82 0.01
C LEU A 99 3.85 -10.33 -0.01
N LEU A 100 4.32 -9.59 -1.03
CA LEU A 100 4.00 -8.18 -1.18
C LEU A 100 2.53 -7.94 -1.52
N LEU A 101 1.96 -8.72 -2.43
CA LEU A 101 0.53 -8.67 -2.73
C LEU A 101 -0.32 -9.05 -1.51
N GLY A 102 0.17 -9.95 -0.65
CA GLY A 102 -0.47 -10.28 0.63
C GLY A 102 -0.51 -9.08 1.57
N ALA A 103 0.61 -8.36 1.69
CA ALA A 103 0.67 -7.11 2.45
C ALA A 103 -0.28 -6.05 1.88
N MET A 104 -0.35 -5.89 0.55
CA MET A 104 -1.32 -5.00 -0.11
C MET A 104 -2.76 -5.45 0.14
N GLY A 105 -3.03 -6.75 0.17
CA GLY A 105 -4.32 -7.31 0.53
C GLY A 105 -4.76 -6.89 1.94
N VAL A 106 -3.85 -6.97 2.92
CA VAL A 106 -4.10 -6.51 4.30
C VAL A 106 -4.35 -5.01 4.34
N ILE A 107 -3.55 -4.21 3.64
CA ILE A 107 -3.76 -2.75 3.56
C ILE A 107 -5.14 -2.47 2.96
N GLY A 108 -5.50 -3.10 1.84
CA GLY A 108 -6.80 -2.92 1.19
C GLY A 108 -7.98 -3.26 2.10
N VAL A 109 -7.88 -4.35 2.87
CA VAL A 109 -8.93 -4.74 3.84
C VAL A 109 -9.04 -3.73 4.98
N MET A 110 -7.91 -3.22 5.48
CA MET A 110 -7.91 -2.15 6.48
C MET A 110 -8.57 -0.89 5.95
N LEU A 111 -8.25 -0.47 4.72
CA LEU A 111 -8.87 0.68 4.07
C LEU A 111 -10.39 0.48 3.92
N LEU A 112 -10.83 -0.72 3.56
CA LEU A 112 -12.25 -1.05 3.51
C LEU A 112 -12.90 -0.99 4.91
N GLY A 113 -12.19 -1.43 5.95
CA GLY A 113 -12.64 -1.30 7.35
C GLY A 113 -12.79 0.14 7.82
N PHE A 114 -11.90 1.04 7.37
CA PHE A 114 -11.95 2.48 7.67
C PHE A 114 -12.82 3.28 6.69
N ALA A 115 -13.34 2.67 5.63
CA ALA A 115 -14.18 3.34 4.64
C ALA A 115 -15.44 3.98 5.27
N PRO A 116 -16.22 3.32 6.16
CA PRO A 116 -17.37 3.93 6.81
C PRO A 116 -16.99 5.14 7.67
N VAL A 117 -15.86 5.07 8.38
CA VAL A 117 -15.34 6.17 9.20
C VAL A 117 -15.00 7.38 8.32
N THR A 118 -14.31 7.13 7.21
CA THR A 118 -13.92 8.16 6.23
C THR A 118 -15.16 8.82 5.62
N LEU A 119 -16.17 8.02 5.24
CA LEU A 119 -17.44 8.50 4.70
C LEU A 119 -18.24 9.31 5.73
N PHE A 120 -18.29 8.86 6.99
CA PHE A 120 -18.95 9.58 8.07
C PHE A 120 -18.38 11.00 8.22
N PHE A 121 -17.05 11.13 8.30
CA PHE A 121 -16.40 12.44 8.39
C PHE A 121 -16.56 13.27 7.12
N ARG A 122 -16.54 12.65 5.94
CA ARG A 122 -16.81 13.36 4.68
C ARG A 122 -18.21 13.98 4.65
N LEU A 123 -19.22 13.25 5.13
CA LEU A 123 -20.61 13.71 5.14
C LEU A 123 -20.88 14.70 6.29
N SER A 124 -20.15 14.59 7.39
CA SER A 124 -20.33 15.43 8.58
C SER A 124 -19.54 16.74 8.53
N LEU A 125 -18.39 16.75 7.86
CA LEU A 125 -17.46 17.89 7.79
C LEU A 125 -17.08 18.19 6.34
N SER A 126 -17.03 19.48 6.01
CA SER A 126 -16.60 19.98 4.68
C SER A 126 -15.20 20.61 4.70
N ASP A 127 -14.41 20.30 5.73
CA ASP A 127 -13.02 20.75 5.85
C ASP A 127 -12.08 19.85 5.03
N TYR A 128 -11.49 20.44 3.98
CA TYR A 128 -10.56 19.75 3.09
C TYR A 128 -9.27 19.32 3.77
N VAL A 129 -8.71 20.17 4.64
CA VAL A 129 -7.43 19.93 5.32
C VAL A 129 -7.59 18.80 6.33
N PHE A 130 -8.66 18.84 7.13
CA PHE A 130 -8.99 17.75 8.06
C PHE A 130 -9.20 16.43 7.32
N PHE A 131 -9.97 16.44 6.23
CA PHE A 131 -10.21 15.22 5.44
C PHE A 131 -8.91 14.65 4.84
N GLN A 132 -8.02 15.51 4.34
CA GLN A 132 -6.73 15.08 3.82
C GLN A 132 -5.84 14.45 4.91
N LEU A 133 -5.75 15.09 6.08
CA LEU A 133 -4.96 14.57 7.21
C LEU A 133 -5.52 13.25 7.75
N LEU A 134 -6.84 13.12 7.88
CA LEU A 134 -7.49 11.88 8.31
C LEU A 134 -7.12 10.70 7.40
N ASN A 135 -7.19 10.89 6.09
CA ASN A 135 -6.89 9.82 5.13
C ASN A 135 -5.39 9.52 5.04
N ILE A 136 -4.51 10.54 5.15
CA ILE A 136 -3.06 10.31 5.28
C ILE A 136 -2.77 9.47 6.52
N PHE A 137 -3.44 9.75 7.64
CA PHE A 137 -3.30 8.98 8.87
C PHE A 137 -3.80 7.54 8.72
N ILE A 138 -4.98 7.32 8.14
CA ILE A 138 -5.55 5.98 7.89
C ILE A 138 -4.62 5.16 6.97
N LEU A 139 -4.17 5.76 5.86
CA LEU A 139 -3.23 5.12 4.94
C LEU A 139 -1.90 4.80 5.63
N GLY A 140 -1.40 5.70 6.49
CA GLY A 140 -0.21 5.49 7.30
C GLY A 140 -0.36 4.29 8.24
N LEU A 141 -1.44 4.23 9.03
CA LEU A 141 -1.71 3.12 9.95
C LEU A 141 -1.85 1.80 9.21
N ALA A 142 -2.62 1.77 8.13
CA ALA A 142 -2.80 0.57 7.32
C ALA A 142 -1.45 0.08 6.75
N SER A 143 -0.62 1.01 6.27
CA SER A 143 0.71 0.71 5.74
C SER A 143 1.64 0.12 6.78
N VAL A 144 1.64 0.62 8.02
CA VAL A 144 2.43 0.05 9.13
C VAL A 144 2.06 -1.41 9.35
N ILE A 145 0.77 -1.74 9.36
CA ILE A 145 0.30 -3.13 9.55
C ILE A 145 0.67 -4.00 8.34
N GLY A 146 0.53 -3.48 7.12
CA GLY A 146 0.97 -4.17 5.90
C GLY A 146 2.45 -4.51 5.92
N VAL A 147 3.30 -3.55 6.29
CA VAL A 147 4.76 -3.73 6.43
C VAL A 147 5.08 -4.78 7.49
N GLN A 148 4.38 -4.79 8.63
CA GLN A 148 4.56 -5.82 9.66
C GLN A 148 4.22 -7.22 9.13
N VAL A 149 3.14 -7.36 8.37
CA VAL A 149 2.76 -8.64 7.75
C VAL A 149 3.81 -9.09 6.74
N PHE A 150 4.27 -8.19 5.87
CA PHE A 150 5.35 -8.47 4.93
C PHE A 150 6.62 -8.92 5.64
N TYR A 151 7.08 -8.17 6.65
CA TYR A 151 8.28 -8.49 7.43
C TYR A 151 8.18 -9.88 8.07
N ARG A 152 7.03 -10.19 8.69
CA ARG A 152 6.78 -11.52 9.28
C ARG A 152 6.78 -12.62 8.23
N GLY A 153 6.17 -12.39 7.06
CA GLY A 153 6.16 -13.35 5.96
C GLY A 153 7.56 -13.62 5.41
N MET A 154 8.36 -12.57 5.22
CA MET A 154 9.75 -12.67 4.80
C MET A 154 10.57 -13.50 5.78
N VAL A 155 10.44 -13.26 7.09
CA VAL A 155 11.13 -14.05 8.13
C VAL A 155 10.65 -15.51 8.12
N ALA A 156 9.35 -15.75 7.99
CA ALA A 156 8.77 -17.09 8.00
C ALA A 156 9.26 -17.98 6.85
N ILE A 157 9.41 -17.43 5.64
CA ILE A 157 9.90 -18.20 4.48
C ILE A 157 11.44 -18.30 4.44
N THR A 158 12.15 -17.64 5.34
CA THR A 158 13.62 -17.44 5.28
C THR A 158 14.36 -18.22 6.38
N ALA A 159 13.70 -19.14 7.09
CA ALA A 159 14.30 -19.93 8.16
C ALA A 159 15.51 -20.77 7.67
N GLU A 160 16.71 -20.19 7.70
CA GLU A 160 18.04 -20.77 7.44
C GLU A 160 19.06 -20.08 8.37
N ASP A 161 20.30 -20.60 8.41
CA ASP A 161 21.40 -20.29 9.35
C ASP A 161 21.50 -18.83 9.86
N GLY A 162 21.71 -18.68 11.18
CA GLY A 162 21.54 -17.43 11.93
C GLY A 162 22.39 -16.23 11.48
N GLN A 163 23.58 -16.44 10.89
CA GLN A 163 24.40 -15.32 10.36
C GLN A 163 23.86 -14.79 9.03
N VAL A 164 23.41 -15.67 8.14
CA VAL A 164 22.78 -15.30 6.85
C VAL A 164 21.46 -14.57 7.12
N GLN A 165 20.73 -15.00 8.15
CA GLN A 165 19.47 -14.38 8.56
C GLN A 165 19.62 -12.90 8.96
N GLN A 166 20.66 -12.53 9.72
CA GLN A 166 20.88 -11.13 10.12
C GLN A 166 21.19 -10.21 8.93
N ARG A 167 22.01 -10.66 7.98
CA ARG A 167 22.34 -9.88 6.78
C ARG A 167 21.09 -9.63 5.92
N ARG A 168 20.23 -10.64 5.77
CA ARG A 168 18.96 -10.54 5.04
C ARG A 168 17.97 -9.61 5.74
N GLN A 169 17.86 -9.68 7.06
CA GLN A 169 17.01 -8.75 7.82
C GLN A 169 17.43 -7.28 7.62
N ARG A 170 18.74 -6.98 7.65
CA ARG A 170 19.23 -5.62 7.38
C ARG A 170 18.93 -5.19 5.94
N ALA A 171 19.16 -6.06 4.95
CA ALA A 171 18.84 -5.77 3.56
C ALA A 171 17.36 -5.45 3.37
N MET A 172 16.47 -6.26 3.97
CA MET A 172 15.03 -6.03 3.97
C MET A 172 14.64 -4.71 4.66
N GLN A 173 15.25 -4.36 5.80
CA GLN A 173 14.97 -3.09 6.48
C GLN A 173 15.37 -1.88 5.63
N MET A 174 16.56 -1.91 5.02
CA MET A 174 17.00 -0.87 4.08
C MET A 174 16.06 -0.76 2.88
N TRP A 175 15.63 -1.91 2.35
CA TRP A 175 14.65 -1.94 1.27
C TRP A 175 13.30 -1.38 1.68
N LEU A 176 12.81 -1.65 2.90
CA LEU A 176 11.56 -1.07 3.40
C LEU A 176 11.63 0.46 3.51
N ILE A 177 12.78 1.01 3.93
CA ILE A 177 13.01 2.46 3.94
C ILE A 177 12.93 3.02 2.52
N LEU A 178 13.62 2.39 1.56
CA LEU A 178 13.56 2.76 0.15
C LEU A 178 12.14 2.66 -0.40
N TYR A 179 11.41 1.60 -0.08
CA TYR A 179 10.02 1.38 -0.49
C TYR A 179 9.11 2.50 0.02
N GLY A 180 9.22 2.85 1.30
CA GLY A 180 8.46 3.95 1.90
C GLY A 180 8.78 5.31 1.27
N PHE A 181 10.06 5.56 0.98
CA PHE A 181 10.50 6.78 0.30
C PHE A 181 9.95 6.88 -1.13
N VAL A 182 10.15 5.84 -1.95
CA VAL A 182 9.66 5.80 -3.33
C VAL A 182 8.14 5.88 -3.38
N GLY A 183 7.43 5.13 -2.53
CA GLY A 183 5.97 5.16 -2.45
C GLY A 183 5.43 6.54 -2.07
N SER A 184 6.08 7.22 -1.12
CA SER A 184 5.70 8.58 -0.71
C SER A 184 5.92 9.60 -1.84
N GLN A 185 7.03 9.49 -2.58
CA GLN A 185 7.28 10.36 -3.73
C GLN A 185 6.33 10.10 -4.90
N LEU A 186 6.04 8.83 -5.22
CA LEU A 186 5.02 8.50 -6.23
C LEU A 186 3.64 8.99 -5.80
N GLY A 187 3.30 8.88 -4.53
CA GLY A 187 2.07 9.43 -3.94
C GLY A 187 2.01 10.96 -4.04
N TRP A 188 3.14 11.62 -4.16
CA TRP A 188 3.20 13.05 -4.41
C TRP A 188 3.06 13.42 -5.89
N THR A 189 3.77 12.69 -6.76
CA THR A 189 3.76 12.87 -8.21
C THR A 189 2.40 12.58 -8.84
N LEU A 190 1.68 11.59 -8.31
CA LEU A 190 0.36 11.19 -8.85
C LEU A 190 -0.80 12.08 -8.36
N ARG A 191 -0.54 13.09 -7.51
CA ARG A 191 -1.58 14.02 -7.06
C ARG A 191 -2.23 14.74 -8.26
N PRO A 192 -3.52 15.12 -8.15
CA PRO A 192 -4.37 15.02 -6.97
C PRO A 192 -5.02 13.63 -6.78
N PHE A 193 -4.99 13.14 -5.54
CA PHE A 193 -5.85 12.05 -5.03
C PHE A 193 -7.09 12.62 -4.33
N PHE A 194 -6.90 13.73 -3.62
CA PHE A 194 -7.95 14.52 -2.99
C PHE A 194 -8.25 15.69 -3.92
N GLY A 195 -9.41 15.70 -4.59
CA GLY A 195 -9.79 16.85 -5.40
C GLY A 195 -10.04 18.07 -4.51
N ASN A 196 -9.45 19.21 -4.86
CA ASN A 196 -9.70 20.47 -4.18
C ASN A 196 -10.99 21.09 -4.75
N PRO A 197 -12.04 21.36 -3.96
CA PRO A 197 -13.29 21.94 -4.47
C PRO A 197 -13.12 23.33 -5.07
N ASN A 198 -12.08 24.06 -4.68
CA ASN A 198 -11.84 25.45 -5.07
C ASN A 198 -10.90 25.59 -6.28
N GLN A 199 -10.49 24.48 -6.90
CA GLN A 199 -9.61 24.46 -8.06
C GLN A 199 -10.22 23.61 -9.17
N ASP A 200 -9.91 23.96 -10.41
CA ASP A 200 -10.31 23.15 -11.57
C ASP A 200 -9.71 21.74 -11.50
N PHE A 201 -10.37 20.80 -12.17
CA PHE A 201 -9.89 19.43 -12.24
C PHE A 201 -8.58 19.34 -13.02
N GLU A 202 -7.56 18.77 -12.39
CA GLU A 202 -6.25 18.51 -12.99
C GLU A 202 -5.90 17.02 -12.89
N LEU A 203 -5.43 16.45 -14.00
CA LEU A 203 -5.05 15.04 -14.05
C LEU A 203 -3.72 14.80 -13.32
N PHE A 204 -2.79 15.75 -13.41
CA PHE A 204 -1.56 15.84 -12.61
C PHE A 204 -1.34 17.30 -12.24
N ARG A 205 -0.87 17.56 -11.02
CA ARG A 205 -0.55 18.92 -10.57
C ARG A 205 0.95 19.20 -10.74
N ASP A 206 1.31 20.46 -10.96
CA ASP A 206 2.70 20.88 -11.10
C ASP A 206 3.57 20.50 -9.89
N LEU A 207 4.80 20.09 -10.19
CA LEU A 207 5.78 19.56 -9.24
C LEU A 207 6.53 20.71 -8.54
N GLU A 208 5.87 21.45 -7.64
CA GLU A 208 6.49 22.58 -6.95
C GLU A 208 7.25 22.21 -5.65
N SER A 209 6.95 21.05 -5.03
CA SER A 209 7.64 20.61 -3.79
C SER A 209 7.73 19.09 -3.67
N ASN A 210 7.98 18.56 -2.46
CA ASN A 210 7.96 17.12 -2.17
C ASN A 210 6.88 16.75 -1.13
N PHE A 211 6.61 15.44 -0.98
CA PHE A 211 5.62 14.90 -0.04
C PHE A 211 5.83 15.39 1.40
N PHE A 212 7.06 15.30 1.89
CA PHE A 212 7.39 15.56 3.29
C PHE A 212 7.14 17.01 3.70
N LEU A 213 7.51 17.97 2.84
CA LEU A 213 7.27 19.40 3.06
C LEU A 213 5.78 19.71 3.15
N HIS A 214 4.94 19.01 2.38
CA HIS A 214 3.51 19.24 2.41
C HIS A 214 2.83 18.69 3.64
N VAL A 215 3.20 17.51 4.11
CA VAL A 215 2.69 16.98 5.38
C VAL A 215 2.99 17.95 6.52
N LEU A 216 4.20 18.51 6.57
CA LEU A 216 4.57 19.52 7.56
C LEU A 216 3.72 20.81 7.45
N ARG A 217 3.45 21.28 6.23
CA ARG A 217 2.57 22.45 6.00
C ARG A 217 1.13 22.18 6.46
N LEU A 218 0.58 21.00 6.14
CA LEU A 218 -0.78 20.64 6.57
C LEU A 218 -0.89 20.58 8.10
N LEU A 219 0.11 20.00 8.77
CA LEU A 219 0.17 20.00 10.23
C LEU A 219 0.24 21.44 10.77
N GLY A 220 1.10 22.28 10.19
CA GLY A 220 1.21 23.69 10.58
C GLY A 220 -0.11 24.46 10.45
N GLN A 221 -0.87 24.23 9.37
CA GLN A 221 -2.18 24.86 9.14
C GLN A 221 -3.24 24.40 10.16
N LEU A 222 -3.20 23.13 10.58
CA LEU A 222 -4.10 22.61 11.61
C LEU A 222 -3.85 23.28 12.98
N PHE A 223 -2.59 23.55 13.32
CA PHE A 223 -2.20 24.15 14.61
C PHE A 223 -2.19 25.69 14.61
N HIS A 224 -2.35 26.34 13.45
CA HIS A 224 -2.47 27.81 13.34
C HIS A 224 -3.93 28.30 13.25
N TYR A 225 -4.89 27.41 13.57
CA TYR A 225 -6.29 27.74 13.82
C TYR A 225 -6.60 27.71 15.32
#